data_AF-A0A2E5M044-F1
#
_entry.id   AF-A0A2E5M044-F1
#
_cell.length_a   1.000
_cell.length_b   1.000
_cell.length_c   1.000
_cell.angle_alpha   90.00
_cell.angle_beta   90.00
_cell.angle_gamma   90.00
#
_symmetry.space_group_name_H-M   'P 1'
#
loop_
_entity.id
_entity.type
_entity.pdbx_description
1 polymer ?
#
loop_
_entity_poly.entity_id
_entity_poly.type
_entity_poly.pdbx_seq_one_letter_code
_entity_poly.pdbx_strand_id
1 'polypeptide(L)'
;MLNILRQIIRWLFIWLYFVLIICLAGAVIGVISHLLFGLIFMNAPDYGYQAAFGFSNGLRYGGVWAGGFAIVLCVMRARKEYLQAQPKS
;
A
#
# COMPACT_ATOMS: atom_id res chain seq x y z
N MET A 1 0.23 5.40 31.49
CA MET A 1 -0.88 5.20 30.51
C MET A 1 -0.82 6.15 29.31
N LEU A 2 -0.72 7.48 29.51
CA LEU A 2 -0.73 8.47 28.40
C LEU A 2 0.37 8.23 27.35
N ASN A 3 1.58 7.85 27.78
CA ASN A 3 2.70 7.54 26.87
C ASN A 3 2.45 6.28 26.02
N ILE A 4 1.80 5.27 26.59
CA ILE A 4 1.45 4.02 25.88
C ILE A 4 0.37 4.33 24.85
N LEU A 5 -0.66 5.09 25.23
CA LEU A 5 -1.71 5.51 24.31
C LEU A 5 -1.15 6.31 23.12
N ARG A 6 -0.24 7.25 23.39
CA ARG A 6 0.44 8.02 22.34
C ARG A 6 1.20 7.12 21.36
N GLN A 7 1.90 6.10 21.87
CA GLN A 7 2.62 5.14 21.02
C GLN A 7 1.66 4.30 20.17
N ILE A 8 0.56 3.81 20.74
CA ILE A 8 -0.45 3.03 20.00
C ILE A 8 -1.02 3.87 18.86
N ILE A 9 -1.45 5.10 19.14
CA ILE A 9 -2.00 6.01 18.12
C ILE A 9 -0.98 6.26 17.01
N ARG A 10 0.28 6.54 17.38
CA ARG A 10 1.36 6.74 16.41
C ARG A 10 1.53 5.54 15.47
N TRP A 11 1.58 4.33 16.03
CA TRP A 11 1.76 3.11 15.23
C TRP A 11 0.54 2.75 14.40
N LEU A 12 -0.67 3.05 14.88
CA LEU A 12 -1.90 2.90 14.10
C LEU A 12 -1.87 3.78 12.84
N PHE A 13 -1.47 5.04 12.97
CA PHE A 13 -1.34 5.94 11.81
C PHE A 13 -0.22 5.51 10.84
N ILE A 14 0.91 5.02 11.36
CA ILE A 14 1.99 4.48 10.51
C ILE A 14 1.52 3.23 9.75
N TRP A 15 0.81 2.33 10.41
CA TRP A 15 0.23 1.15 9.77
C TRP A 15 -0.77 1.55 8.69
N LEU A 16 -1.70 2.45 9.00
CA LEU A 16 -2.69 2.95 8.04
C LEU A 16 -2.01 3.61 6.83
N TYR A 17 -0.95 4.38 7.06
CA TYR A 17 -0.14 4.98 6.00
C TYR A 17 0.44 3.92 5.05
N PHE A 18 1.03 2.85 5.59
CA PHE A 18 1.54 1.77 4.75
C PHE A 18 0.43 1.02 4.00
N VAL A 19 -0.71 0.75 4.65
CA VAL A 19 -1.88 0.14 3.99
C VAL A 19 -2.32 0.99 2.80
N LEU A 20 -2.46 2.29 2.97
CA LEU A 20 -2.86 3.21 1.91
C LEU A 20 -1.87 3.23 0.75
N ILE A 21 -0.56 3.20 1.03
CA ILE A 21 0.46 3.12 -0.02
C ILE A 21 0.36 1.82 -0.82
N ILE A 22 0.18 0.68 -0.14
CA ILE A 22 0.08 -0.62 -0.81
C ILE A 22 -1.17 -0.67 -1.68
N CYS A 23 -2.30 -0.20 -1.16
CA CYS A 23 -3.55 -0.06 -1.91
C CYS A 23 -3.40 0.87 -3.12
N LEU A 24 -2.73 2.02 -2.95
CA LEU A 24 -2.46 2.96 -4.04
C LEU A 24 -1.58 2.31 -5.12
N ALA A 25 -0.51 1.63 -4.73
CA ALA A 25 0.35 0.91 -5.66
C ALA A 25 -0.43 -0.16 -6.43
N GLY A 26 -1.25 -0.97 -5.73
CA GLY A 26 -2.13 -1.95 -6.35
C GLY A 26 -3.10 -1.33 -7.36
N ALA A 27 -3.75 -0.22 -6.99
CA ALA A 27 -4.65 0.52 -7.87
C ALA A 27 -3.95 1.06 -9.12
N VAL A 28 -2.77 1.68 -8.95
CA VAL A 28 -1.97 2.21 -10.07
C VAL A 28 -1.52 1.08 -11.00
N ILE A 29 -1.00 -0.02 -10.47
CA ILE A 29 -0.60 -1.20 -11.25
C ILE A 29 -1.82 -1.78 -11.99
N GLY A 30 -2.97 -1.86 -11.32
CA GLY A 30 -4.22 -2.31 -11.90
C GLY A 30 -4.67 -1.45 -13.09
N VAL A 31 -4.65 -0.12 -12.94
CA VAL A 31 -4.97 0.82 -14.04
C VAL A 31 -4.00 0.66 -15.20
N ILE A 32 -2.69 0.70 -14.94
CA ILE A 32 -1.65 0.63 -15.98
C ILE A 32 -1.77 -0.69 -16.75
N SER A 33 -1.88 -1.82 -16.05
CA SER A 33 -1.99 -3.14 -16.70
C SER A 33 -3.21 -3.25 -17.60
N HIS A 34 -4.36 -2.72 -17.19
CA HIS A 34 -5.59 -2.78 -18.01
C HIS A 34 -5.54 -1.84 -19.21
N LEU A 35 -5.00 -0.63 -19.05
CA LEU A 35 -4.80 0.31 -20.16
C LEU A 35 -3.82 -0.25 -21.20
N LEU A 36 -2.71 -0.86 -20.75
CA LEU A 36 -1.76 -1.53 -21.63
C LEU A 36 -2.42 -2.71 -22.37
N PHE A 37 -3.27 -3.46 -21.68
CA PHE A 37 -4.02 -4.55 -22.31
C PHE A 37 -4.96 -4.04 -23.40
N GLY A 38 -5.71 -2.96 -23.14
CA GLY A 38 -6.56 -2.33 -24.16
C GLY A 38 -5.77 -1.83 -25.36
N LEU A 39 -4.63 -1.19 -25.12
CA LEU A 39 -3.76 -0.65 -26.17
C LEU A 39 -3.23 -1.74 -27.11
N ILE A 40 -2.82 -2.89 -26.56
CA ILE A 40 -2.13 -3.94 -27.31
C ILE A 40 -3.12 -4.90 -27.99
N PHE A 41 -4.25 -5.19 -27.34
CA PHE A 41 -5.11 -6.31 -27.74
C PHE A 41 -6.50 -5.91 -28.26
N MET A 42 -6.94 -4.66 -28.10
CA MET A 42 -8.28 -4.23 -28.52
C MET A 42 -8.22 -3.24 -29.68
N ASN A 43 -9.05 -3.45 -30.70
CA ASN A 43 -9.14 -2.56 -31.87
C ASN A 43 -9.84 -1.22 -31.55
N ALA A 44 -10.77 -1.22 -30.60
CA ALA A 44 -11.50 -0.04 -30.13
C ALA A 44 -11.71 -0.10 -28.61
N PRO A 45 -10.65 0.12 -27.81
CA PRO A 45 -10.74 0.05 -26.35
C PRO A 45 -11.52 1.23 -25.75
N ASP A 46 -12.41 0.94 -24.82
CA ASP A 46 -12.94 1.93 -23.87
C ASP A 46 -11.96 2.10 -22.71
N TYR A 47 -11.08 3.10 -22.82
CA TYR A 47 -10.07 3.39 -21.80
C TYR A 47 -10.68 3.88 -20.47
N GLY A 48 -11.87 4.50 -20.50
CA GLY A 48 -12.54 4.95 -19.29
C GLY A 48 -13.01 3.76 -18.45
N TYR A 49 -13.67 2.80 -19.09
CA TYR A 49 -14.07 1.55 -18.47
C TYR A 49 -12.85 0.75 -17.98
N GLN A 50 -11.81 0.60 -18.80
CA GLN A 50 -10.63 -0.18 -18.43
C GLN A 50 -9.86 0.42 -17.26
N ALA A 51 -9.74 1.76 -17.18
CA ALA A 51 -9.14 2.42 -16.04
C ALA A 51 -9.95 2.17 -14.76
N ALA A 52 -11.27 2.32 -14.81
CA ALA A 52 -12.13 2.06 -13.65
C ALA A 52 -12.10 0.58 -13.21
N PHE A 53 -12.11 -0.34 -14.17
CA PHE A 53 -12.04 -1.77 -13.92
C PHE A 53 -10.67 -2.17 -13.35
N GLY A 54 -9.59 -1.66 -13.93
CA GLY A 54 -8.23 -1.85 -13.45
C GLY A 54 -8.00 -1.30 -12.05
N PHE A 55 -8.52 -0.11 -11.75
CA PHE A 55 -8.51 0.47 -10.41
C PHE A 55 -9.20 -0.44 -9.39
N SER A 56 -10.42 -0.87 -9.68
CA SER A 56 -11.22 -1.73 -8.79
C SER A 56 -10.53 -3.07 -8.51
N ASN A 57 -10.01 -3.72 -9.55
CA ASN A 57 -9.29 -4.98 -9.42
C ASN A 57 -7.96 -4.81 -8.70
N GLY A 58 -7.18 -3.79 -9.07
CA GLY A 58 -5.91 -3.48 -8.42
C GLY A 58 -6.06 -3.22 -6.92
N LEU A 59 -7.11 -2.48 -6.53
CA LEU A 59 -7.42 -2.22 -5.14
C LEU A 59 -7.88 -3.50 -4.40
N ARG A 60 -8.73 -4.33 -5.02
CA ARG A 60 -9.20 -5.59 -4.41
C ARG A 60 -8.05 -6.57 -4.20
N TYR A 61 -7.20 -6.78 -5.19
CA TYR A 61 -6.10 -7.73 -5.07
C TYR A 61 -4.97 -7.21 -4.17
N GLY A 62 -4.63 -5.92 -4.25
CA GLY A 62 -3.64 -5.31 -3.36
C GLY A 62 -4.13 -5.20 -1.91
N GLY A 63 -5.40 -4.87 -1.71
CA GLY A 63 -5.98 -4.62 -0.40
C GLY A 63 -6.01 -5.83 0.54
N VAL A 64 -6.24 -7.04 0.01
CA VAL A 64 -6.27 -8.29 0.81
C VAL A 64 -4.96 -8.51 1.57
N TRP A 65 -3.83 -8.15 0.96
CA TRP A 65 -2.50 -8.34 1.54
C TRP A 65 -1.93 -7.09 2.22
N ALA A 66 -2.55 -5.92 2.00
CA ALA A 66 -2.05 -4.64 2.46
C ALA A 66 -1.87 -4.58 3.98
N GLY A 67 -2.85 -5.09 4.74
CA GLY A 67 -2.78 -5.08 6.21
C GLY A 67 -1.60 -5.88 6.76
N GLY A 68 -1.39 -7.10 6.25
CA GLY A 68 -0.30 -7.97 6.67
C GLY A 68 1.07 -7.43 6.27
N PHE A 69 1.22 -6.96 5.03
CA PHE A 69 2.47 -6.39 4.56
C PHE A 69 2.82 -5.09 5.29
N ALA A 70 1.82 -4.26 5.61
CA ALA A 70 2.01 -3.06 6.42
C ALA A 70 2.54 -3.36 7.84
N ILE A 71 2.13 -4.49 8.45
CA ILE A 71 2.68 -4.90 9.76
C ILE A 71 4.17 -5.21 9.64
N VAL A 72 4.58 -5.96 8.61
CA VAL A 72 6.01 -6.26 8.37
C VAL A 72 6.82 -4.97 8.23
N LEU A 73 6.32 -4.00 7.46
CA LEU A 73 6.96 -2.69 7.30
C LEU A 73 7.03 -1.90 8.61
N CYS A 74 5.97 -1.94 9.43
CA CYS A 74 5.98 -1.36 10.77
C CYS A 74 7.07 -1.97 11.66
N VAL A 75 7.22 -3.30 11.65
CA VAL A 75 8.25 -4.00 12.44
C VAL A 75 9.65 -3.65 11.95
N MET A 76 9.89 -3.65 10.63
CA MET A 76 11.17 -3.22 10.05
C MET A 76 11.52 -1.78 10.45
N ARG A 77 10.54 -0.88 10.41
CA ARG A 77 10.70 0.51 10.87
C ARG A 77 11.01 0.59 12.36
N ALA A 78 10.28 -0.16 13.20
CA ALA A 78 10.52 -0.20 14.64
C ALA A 78 11.95 -0.67 14.95
N ARG A 79 12.44 -1.70 14.23
CA ARG A 79 13.82 -2.17 14.36
C ARG A 79 14.83 -1.09 13.97
N LYS A 80 14.57 -0.35 12.89
CA LYS A 80 15.42 0.78 12.47
C LYS A 80 15.46 1.87 13.54
N GLU A 81 14.30 2.28 14.08
CA GLU A 81 14.20 3.27 15.16
C GLU A 81 14.97 2.81 16.41
N TYR A 82 14.89 1.52 16.77
CA TYR A 82 15.64 0.95 17.88
C TYR A 82 17.16 1.02 17.68
N LEU A 83 17.64 0.61 16.50
CA LEU A 83 19.08 0.64 16.19
C LEU A 83 19.65 2.06 16.16
N GLN A 84 18.85 3.06 15.78
CA GLN A 84 19.27 4.47 15.78
C GLN A 84 19.32 5.09 17.18
N ALA A 85 18.53 4.56 18.12
CA ALA A 85 18.52 5.02 19.50
C ALA A 85 19.65 4.42 20.36
N GLN A 86 20.31 3.36 19.88
CA GLN A 86 21.47 2.75 20.54
C GLN A 86 22.72 3.62 20.34
N PRO A 87 23.50 3.92 21.38
CA PRO A 87 24.80 4.56 21.22
C PRO A 87 25.70 3.64 20.37
N LYS A 88 26.41 4.22 19.40
CA LYS A 88 27.43 3.47 18.64
C LYS A 88 28.53 3.08 19.64
N SER A 89 28.63 1.79 19.96
CA SER A 89 29.74 1.22 20.72
C SER A 89 31.05 1.38 19.98
#